data_AF-A0A3A9HZE5-F1
#
_entry.id   AF-A0A3A9HZE5-F1
#
_cell.length_a   1.000
_cell.length_b   1.000
_cell.length_c   1.000
_cell.angle_alpha   90.00
_cell.angle_beta   90.00
_cell.angle_gamma   90.00
#
_symmetry.space_group_name_H-M   'P 1'
#
loop_
_entity.id
_entity.type
_entity.pdbx_description
1 polymer ?
#
loop_
_entity_poly.entity_id
_entity_poly.type
_entity_poly.pdbx_seq_one_letter_code
_entity_poly.pdbx_strand_id
1 'polypeptide(L)'
;MKKILALAATLAMAATASAAPVDAGFFTAETPSAGWTLQADGENSAALASPDKAIVFTVTKMPAAGTPLHDAASRMAEAHGSQDLVRMEGEGEAWEYTGAANGQPLYAQVFDLGGGAYGCITIVGDHGSDAATDVFNSIAFK
;
A
#
# COMPACT_ATOMS: atom_id res chain seq x y z
N MET A 1 23.65 56.25 -8.37
CA MET A 1 22.82 55.15 -8.92
C MET A 1 23.10 53.91 -8.08
N LYS A 2 22.32 53.70 -7.01
CA LYS A 2 21.21 52.73 -6.85
C LYS A 2 21.66 51.24 -6.75
N LYS A 3 22.05 50.90 -5.51
CA LYS A 3 21.88 49.68 -4.69
C LYS A 3 21.86 48.29 -5.37
N ILE A 4 22.85 47.48 -5.00
CA ILE A 4 22.89 46.02 -5.11
C ILE A 4 21.81 45.43 -4.19
N LEU A 5 20.90 44.62 -4.72
CA LEU A 5 20.01 43.79 -3.91
C LEU A 5 20.42 42.32 -4.05
N ALA A 6 20.83 41.75 -2.92
CA ALA A 6 21.16 40.36 -2.74
C ALA A 6 19.95 39.47 -3.04
N LEU A 7 20.15 38.49 -3.91
CA LEU A 7 19.20 37.41 -4.13
C LEU A 7 19.36 36.42 -2.97
N ALA A 8 18.54 36.60 -1.93
CA ALA A 8 18.41 35.65 -0.84
C ALA A 8 17.74 34.39 -1.41
N ALA A 9 18.56 33.38 -1.72
CA ALA A 9 18.08 32.03 -1.93
C ALA A 9 17.58 31.50 -0.58
N THR A 10 16.28 31.66 -0.31
CA THR A 10 15.59 30.86 0.70
C THR A 10 15.63 29.40 0.24
N LEU A 11 16.63 28.65 0.73
CA LEU A 11 16.52 27.20 0.85
C LEU A 11 15.24 26.94 1.67
N ALA A 12 14.17 26.55 0.98
CA ALA A 12 13.02 25.97 1.65
C ALA A 12 13.51 24.70 2.33
N MET A 13 13.64 24.77 3.65
CA MET A 13 13.91 23.63 4.50
C MET A 13 12.69 22.72 4.36
N ALA A 14 12.79 21.70 3.50
CA ALA A 14 11.83 20.61 3.48
C ALA A 14 11.83 20.04 4.89
N ALA A 15 10.78 20.34 5.66
CA ALA A 15 10.53 19.64 6.90
C ALA A 15 10.35 18.18 6.49
N THR A 16 11.39 17.37 6.73
CA THR A 16 11.28 15.92 6.65
C THR A 16 10.25 15.55 7.70
N ALA A 17 8.98 15.43 7.29
CA ALA A 17 8.01 14.67 8.06
C ALA A 17 8.68 13.30 8.25
N SER A 18 9.11 13.02 9.48
CA SER A 18 9.89 11.83 9.76
C SER A 18 9.06 10.63 9.35
N ALA A 19 9.55 9.88 8.36
CA ALA A 19 9.00 8.58 8.06
C ALA A 19 9.04 7.76 9.36
N ALA A 20 7.90 7.30 9.83
CA ALA A 20 7.83 6.49 11.05
C ALA A 20 7.65 5.02 10.63
N PRO A 21 8.59 4.12 11.01
CA PRO A 21 8.44 2.71 10.72
C PRO A 21 7.28 2.14 11.55
N VAL A 22 6.47 1.32 10.90
CA VAL A 22 5.37 0.56 11.48
C VAL A 22 5.72 -0.92 11.36
N ASP A 23 5.57 -1.66 12.45
CA ASP A 23 5.75 -3.11 12.50
C ASP A 23 4.41 -3.77 12.86
N ALA A 24 3.87 -4.57 11.94
CA ALA A 24 2.61 -5.29 12.10
C ALA A 24 2.81 -6.77 12.42
N GLY A 25 4.02 -7.18 12.79
CA GLY A 25 4.37 -8.56 13.11
C GLY A 25 4.80 -9.37 11.89
N PHE A 26 4.03 -9.33 10.79
CA PHE A 26 4.30 -10.08 9.55
C PHE A 26 4.71 -9.20 8.36
N PHE A 27 4.59 -7.88 8.49
CA PHE A 27 5.17 -6.91 7.55
C PHE A 27 5.66 -5.68 8.30
N THR A 28 6.50 -4.90 7.64
CA THR A 28 6.87 -3.54 8.03
C THR A 28 6.45 -2.55 6.94
N ALA A 29 6.22 -1.30 7.30
CA ALA A 29 5.98 -0.20 6.36
C ALA A 29 6.54 1.12 6.92
N GLU A 30 6.76 2.11 6.06
CA GLU A 30 7.10 3.48 6.44
C GLU A 30 5.91 4.40 6.17
N THR A 31 5.56 5.22 7.16
CA THR A 31 4.46 6.18 7.03
C THR A 31 5.00 7.59 6.78
N PRO A 32 4.45 8.37 5.83
CA PRO A 32 5.03 9.66 5.42
C PRO A 32 4.91 10.76 6.48
N SER A 33 4.08 10.57 7.50
CA SER A 33 3.85 11.55 8.57
C SER A 33 3.37 10.87 9.85
N ALA A 34 3.35 11.62 10.95
CA ALA A 34 2.80 11.13 12.21
C ALA A 34 1.27 10.98 12.14
N GLY A 35 0.73 10.09 12.98
CA GLY A 35 -0.72 9.93 13.19
C GLY A 35 -1.38 8.83 12.35
N TRP A 36 -0.62 8.12 11.53
CA TRP A 36 -1.09 6.88 10.91
C TRP A 36 -1.37 5.84 11.99
N THR A 37 -2.43 5.06 11.79
CA THR A 37 -2.88 4.06 12.78
C THR A 37 -2.85 2.67 12.18
N LEU A 38 -2.15 1.75 12.85
CA LEU A 38 -2.18 0.33 12.55
C LEU A 38 -3.21 -0.37 13.43
N GLN A 39 -4.07 -1.18 12.82
CA GLN A 39 -5.01 -2.07 13.48
C GLN A 39 -4.78 -3.49 12.98
N ALA A 40 -4.29 -4.38 13.85
CA ALA A 40 -4.18 -5.79 13.52
C ALA A 40 -5.57 -6.45 13.45
N ASP A 41 -5.75 -7.34 12.48
CA ASP A 41 -6.93 -8.18 12.30
C ASP A 41 -6.48 -9.65 12.20
N GLY A 42 -6.07 -10.18 13.36
CA GLY A 42 -5.47 -11.51 13.46
C GLY A 42 -3.96 -11.53 13.18
N GLU A 43 -3.42 -12.74 13.00
CA GLU A 43 -1.97 -12.96 12.89
C GLU A 43 -1.40 -12.62 11.50
N ASN A 44 -2.25 -12.60 10.48
CA ASN A 44 -1.82 -12.46 9.08
C ASN A 44 -2.54 -11.34 8.33
N SER A 45 -3.26 -10.46 9.02
CA SER A 45 -3.91 -9.31 8.40
C SER A 45 -3.80 -8.09 9.30
N ALA A 46 -3.57 -6.92 8.71
CA ALA A 46 -3.66 -5.65 9.41
C ALA A 46 -4.09 -4.52 8.48
N ALA A 47 -4.78 -3.54 9.04
CA ALA A 47 -5.14 -2.30 8.37
C ALA A 47 -4.22 -1.16 8.83
N LEU A 48 -3.69 -0.39 7.89
CA LEU A 48 -2.90 0.81 8.14
C LEU A 48 -3.62 2.01 7.51
N ALA A 49 -4.09 2.94 8.33
CA ALA A 49 -4.91 4.07 7.89
C ALA A 49 -4.20 5.41 8.05
N SER A 50 -4.40 6.30 7.06
CA SER A 50 -3.97 7.70 7.15
C SER A 50 -4.72 8.45 8.26
N PRO A 51 -4.17 9.55 8.82
CA PRO A 51 -4.81 10.29 9.90
C PRO A 51 -6.24 10.77 9.60
N ASP A 52 -6.49 11.17 8.35
CA ASP A 52 -7.78 11.62 7.84
C ASP A 52 -8.65 10.48 7.29
N LYS A 53 -8.12 9.24 7.26
CA LYS A 53 -8.74 8.03 6.71
C LYS A 53 -9.08 8.11 5.22
N ALA A 54 -8.46 9.03 4.48
CA ALA A 54 -8.58 9.10 3.03
C ALA A 54 -7.87 7.92 2.34
N ILE A 55 -6.91 7.29 3.02
CA ILE A 55 -6.16 6.13 2.53
C ILE A 55 -6.19 5.05 3.60
N VAL A 56 -6.64 3.86 3.24
CA VAL A 56 -6.58 2.68 4.12
C VAL A 56 -5.93 1.53 3.36
N PHE A 57 -4.76 1.11 3.84
CA PHE A 57 -4.14 -0.12 3.41
C PHE A 57 -4.72 -1.29 4.19
N THR A 58 -5.05 -2.39 3.51
CA THR A 58 -5.15 -3.69 4.17
C THR A 58 -4.08 -4.59 3.60
N VAL A 59 -3.22 -5.09 4.48
CA VAL A 59 -2.12 -5.99 4.13
C VAL A 59 -2.45 -7.35 4.70
N THR A 60 -2.38 -8.38 3.86
CA THR A 60 -2.73 -9.75 4.26
C THR A 60 -1.70 -10.73 3.73
N LYS A 61 -1.26 -11.63 4.60
CA LYS A 61 -0.49 -12.83 4.25
C LYS A 61 -1.44 -14.02 4.29
N MET A 62 -1.40 -14.91 3.31
CA MET A 62 -2.31 -16.06 3.26
C MET A 62 -1.63 -17.32 2.72
N PRO A 63 -2.02 -18.52 3.18
CA PRO A 63 -1.48 -19.75 2.63
C PRO A 63 -2.02 -19.98 1.21
N ALA A 64 -1.16 -20.45 0.30
CA ALA A 64 -1.56 -20.84 -1.04
C ALA A 64 -2.49 -22.06 -1.03
N ALA A 65 -2.28 -23.00 -0.10
CA ALA A 65 -3.08 -24.21 0.08
C ALA A 65 -3.32 -25.01 -1.23
N GLY A 66 -2.35 -25.00 -2.15
CA GLY A 66 -2.44 -25.64 -3.47
C GLY A 66 -3.35 -24.93 -4.48
N THR A 67 -3.89 -23.76 -4.15
CA THR A 67 -4.63 -22.89 -5.08
C THR A 67 -3.63 -22.09 -5.92
N PRO A 68 -3.73 -22.09 -7.26
CA PRO A 68 -2.91 -21.23 -8.10
C PRO A 68 -3.10 -19.74 -7.75
N LEU A 69 -2.05 -18.92 -7.88
CA LEU A 69 -2.10 -17.51 -7.50
C LEU A 69 -3.17 -16.75 -8.30
N HIS A 70 -3.26 -16.97 -9.61
CA HIS A 70 -4.33 -16.42 -10.45
C HIS A 70 -5.72 -16.69 -9.87
N ASP A 71 -6.01 -17.92 -9.43
CA ASP A 71 -7.32 -18.29 -8.92
C ASP A 71 -7.60 -17.62 -7.56
N ALA A 72 -6.57 -17.45 -6.73
CA ALA A 72 -6.69 -16.68 -5.50
C ALA A 72 -6.98 -15.20 -5.80
N ALA A 73 -6.25 -14.60 -6.73
CA ALA A 73 -6.44 -13.21 -7.14
C ALA A 73 -7.81 -12.98 -7.79
N SER A 74 -8.27 -13.89 -8.66
CA SER A 74 -9.61 -13.83 -9.28
C SER A 74 -10.72 -13.84 -8.24
N ARG A 75 -10.65 -14.71 -7.23
CA ARG A 75 -11.66 -14.74 -6.16
C ARG A 75 -11.69 -13.44 -5.36
N MET A 76 -10.54 -12.81 -5.12
CA MET A 76 -10.49 -11.52 -4.42
C MET A 76 -11.03 -10.38 -5.29
N ALA A 77 -10.66 -10.35 -6.57
CA ALA A 77 -11.17 -9.40 -7.54
C ALA A 77 -12.71 -9.49 -7.62
N GLU A 78 -13.24 -10.71 -7.76
CA GLU A 78 -14.70 -10.97 -7.76
C GLU A 78 -15.38 -10.49 -6.47
N ALA A 79 -14.77 -10.74 -5.30
CA ALA A 79 -15.31 -10.28 -4.02
C ALA A 79 -15.36 -8.74 -3.92
N HIS A 80 -14.46 -8.04 -4.61
CA HIS A 80 -14.44 -6.58 -4.73
C HIS A 80 -15.23 -6.04 -5.93
N GLY A 81 -15.95 -6.92 -6.66
CA GLY A 81 -16.73 -6.55 -7.85
C GLY A 81 -15.89 -6.10 -9.04
N SER A 82 -14.61 -6.46 -9.06
CA SER A 82 -13.68 -6.15 -10.15
C SER A 82 -13.95 -7.01 -11.39
N GLN A 83 -13.66 -6.45 -12.57
CA GLN A 83 -13.63 -7.16 -13.85
C GLN A 83 -12.30 -6.96 -14.60
N ASP A 84 -11.31 -6.35 -13.95
CA ASP A 84 -10.07 -5.83 -14.55
C ASP A 84 -8.83 -6.49 -13.94
N LEU A 85 -8.94 -7.75 -13.55
CA LEU A 85 -7.77 -8.52 -13.09
C LEU A 85 -6.73 -8.62 -14.21
N VAL A 86 -5.54 -8.10 -13.96
CA VAL A 86 -4.43 -8.07 -14.91
C VAL A 86 -3.19 -8.69 -14.28
N ARG A 87 -2.45 -9.48 -15.08
CA ARG A 87 -1.14 -10.00 -14.68
C ARG A 87 -0.11 -8.88 -14.77
N MET A 88 0.69 -8.70 -13.73
CA MET A 88 1.78 -7.74 -13.75
C MET A 88 3.00 -8.29 -14.48
N GLU A 89 3.64 -7.43 -15.28
CA GLU A 89 4.92 -7.74 -15.91
C GLU A 89 6.06 -7.51 -14.91
N GLY A 90 7.00 -8.46 -14.80
CA GLY A 90 8.11 -8.35 -13.86
C GLY A 90 8.68 -9.70 -13.43
N GLU A 91 9.52 -9.67 -12.40
CA GLU A 91 10.01 -10.88 -11.73
C GLU A 91 8.95 -11.41 -10.76
N GLY A 92 8.70 -12.73 -10.82
CA GLY A 92 7.68 -13.38 -10.00
C GLY A 92 6.28 -13.37 -10.62
N GLU A 93 5.36 -14.07 -9.96
CA GLU A 93 3.94 -14.05 -10.34
C GLU A 93 3.21 -13.04 -9.45
N ALA A 94 2.57 -12.05 -10.08
CA ALA A 94 1.77 -11.03 -9.43
C ALA A 94 0.60 -10.61 -10.31
N TRP A 95 -0.49 -10.23 -9.67
CA TRP A 95 -1.75 -9.81 -10.29
C TRP A 95 -2.25 -8.54 -9.61
N GLU A 96 -2.84 -7.63 -10.39
CA GLU A 96 -3.45 -6.40 -9.89
C GLU A 96 -4.89 -6.27 -10.38
N TYR A 97 -5.70 -5.52 -9.63
CA TYR A 97 -7.06 -5.19 -10.04
C TYR A 97 -7.54 -3.91 -9.36
N THR A 98 -8.57 -3.28 -9.93
CA THR A 98 -9.31 -2.19 -9.29
C THR A 98 -10.74 -2.60 -8.98
N GLY A 99 -11.34 -2.01 -7.95
CA GLY A 99 -12.69 -2.36 -7.53
C GLY A 99 -13.27 -1.32 -6.59
N ALA A 100 -14.22 -1.76 -5.75
CA ALA A 100 -14.79 -0.92 -4.72
C ALA A 100 -14.92 -1.64 -3.39
N ALA A 101 -14.65 -0.94 -2.30
CA ALA A 101 -14.91 -1.38 -0.94
C ALA A 101 -15.66 -0.29 -0.19
N ASN A 102 -16.82 -0.61 0.40
CA ASN A 102 -17.67 0.35 1.12
C ASN A 102 -18.01 1.62 0.31
N GLY A 103 -18.17 1.48 -1.01
CA GLY A 103 -18.44 2.60 -1.92
C GLY A 103 -17.25 3.52 -2.19
N GLN A 104 -16.04 3.15 -1.76
CA GLN A 104 -14.79 3.84 -2.08
C GLN A 104 -14.02 3.06 -3.15
N PRO A 105 -13.25 3.74 -4.02
CA PRO A 105 -12.37 3.08 -4.97
C PRO A 105 -11.32 2.24 -4.23
N LEU A 106 -10.97 1.11 -4.83
CA LEU A 106 -9.97 0.18 -4.32
C LEU A 106 -8.98 -0.17 -5.43
N TYR A 107 -7.70 -0.20 -5.08
CA TYR A 107 -6.64 -0.85 -5.86
C TYR A 107 -6.09 -2.01 -5.04
N ALA A 108 -5.70 -3.12 -5.69
CA ALA A 108 -5.10 -4.25 -5.01
C ALA A 108 -4.00 -4.91 -5.84
N GLN A 109 -3.01 -5.45 -5.13
CA GLN A 109 -1.97 -6.30 -5.69
C GLN A 109 -1.90 -7.61 -4.91
N VAL A 110 -1.85 -8.74 -5.62
CA VAL A 110 -1.73 -10.10 -5.06
C VAL A 110 -0.51 -10.76 -5.68
N PHE A 111 0.39 -11.30 -4.86
CA PHE A 111 1.69 -11.80 -5.32
C PHE A 111 2.20 -12.98 -4.50
N ASP A 112 3.09 -13.77 -5.12
CA ASP A 112 3.75 -14.89 -4.45
C ASP A 112 4.85 -14.38 -3.50
N LEU A 113 4.79 -14.79 -2.22
CA LEU A 113 5.84 -14.54 -1.22
C LEU A 113 6.89 -15.66 -1.20
N GLY A 114 6.67 -16.72 -1.98
CA GLY A 114 7.43 -17.96 -1.89
C GLY A 114 6.99 -18.81 -0.69
N GLY A 115 7.49 -20.04 -0.63
CA GLY A 115 7.21 -20.96 0.49
C GLY A 115 5.74 -21.39 0.62
N GLY A 116 4.92 -21.20 -0.43
CA GLY A 116 3.51 -21.55 -0.41
C GLY A 116 2.62 -20.52 0.30
N ALA A 117 3.03 -19.25 0.31
CA ALA A 117 2.25 -18.15 0.86
C ALA A 117 2.10 -17.01 -0.16
N TYR A 118 0.96 -16.32 -0.12
CA TYR A 118 0.65 -15.16 -0.94
C TYR A 118 0.54 -13.90 -0.08
N GLY A 119 0.95 -12.79 -0.66
CA GLY A 119 0.75 -11.44 -0.14
C GLY A 119 -0.40 -10.78 -0.90
N CYS A 120 -1.22 -10.02 -0.19
CA CYS A 120 -2.20 -9.13 -0.77
C CYS A 120 -2.07 -7.76 -0.09
N ILE A 121 -1.96 -6.71 -0.89
CA ILE A 121 -2.04 -5.32 -0.43
C ILE A 121 -3.22 -4.69 -1.14
N THR A 122 -4.20 -4.20 -0.39
CA THR A 122 -5.28 -3.37 -0.92
C THR A 122 -5.12 -1.94 -0.42
N ILE A 123 -5.51 -0.97 -1.25
CA ILE A 123 -5.56 0.45 -0.94
C ILE A 123 -6.99 0.91 -1.21
N VAL A 124 -7.71 1.32 -0.18
CA VAL A 124 -9.07 1.89 -0.27
C VAL A 124 -8.99 3.41 -0.14
N GLY A 125 -9.69 4.12 -1.01
CA GLY A 125 -9.70 5.59 -1.07
C GLY A 125 -8.68 6.15 -2.06
N ASP A 126 -7.89 7.13 -1.64
CA ASP A 126 -6.97 7.87 -2.51
C ASP A 126 -5.68 7.10 -2.85
N HIS A 127 -5.80 6.06 -3.67
CA HIS A 127 -4.70 5.21 -4.10
C HIS A 127 -3.80 5.83 -5.20
N GLY A 128 -4.11 7.05 -5.66
CA GLY A 128 -3.32 7.77 -6.68
C GLY A 128 -2.38 8.84 -6.11
N SER A 129 -2.40 9.04 -4.79
CA SER A 129 -1.57 10.04 -4.12
C SER A 129 -0.11 9.60 -3.96
N ASP A 130 0.79 10.59 -3.86
CA ASP A 130 2.20 10.35 -3.50
C ASP A 130 2.30 9.61 -2.15
N ALA A 131 1.47 9.99 -1.18
CA ALA A 131 1.42 9.34 0.13
C ALA A 131 1.03 7.85 0.05
N ALA A 132 0.04 7.50 -0.79
CA ALA A 132 -0.30 6.10 -1.01
C ALA A 132 0.85 5.35 -1.69
N THR A 133 1.49 5.97 -2.67
CA THR A 133 2.61 5.37 -3.42
C THR A 133 3.81 5.11 -2.50
N ASP A 134 4.18 6.08 -1.66
CA ASP A 134 5.29 5.98 -0.72
C ASP A 134 5.08 4.86 0.30
N VAL A 135 3.88 4.80 0.91
CA VAL A 135 3.54 3.72 1.86
C VAL A 135 3.54 2.37 1.15
N PHE A 136 2.89 2.26 -0.01
CA PHE A 136 2.82 1.02 -0.77
C PHE A 136 4.21 0.44 -1.07
N ASN A 137 5.11 1.29 -1.58
CA ASN A 137 6.48 0.89 -1.94
C ASN A 137 7.35 0.55 -0.72
N SER A 138 6.97 1.02 0.48
CA SER A 138 7.68 0.72 1.72
C SER A 138 7.25 -0.60 2.38
N ILE A 139 6.13 -1.19 1.95
CA ILE A 139 5.62 -2.42 2.56
C ILE A 139 6.56 -3.59 2.26
N ALA A 140 7.10 -4.20 3.31
CA ALA A 140 7.99 -5.36 3.22
C ALA A 140 7.45 -6.51 4.09
N PHE A 141 7.16 -7.64 3.47
CA PHE A 141 6.73 -8.87 4.17
C PHE A 141 7.93 -9.55 4.86
N LYS A 142 7.65 -10.21 5.99
CA LYS A 142 8.62 -10.99 6.78
C LYS A 142 8.46 -12.50 6.56
#